data_AF-A0A554X1X5-F1
#
_entry.id   AF-A0A554X1X5-F1
#
_cell.length_a   1.000
_cell.length_b   1.000
_cell.length_c   1.000
_cell.angle_alpha   90.00
_cell.angle_beta   90.00
_cell.angle_gamma   90.00
#
_symmetry.space_group_name_H-M   'P 1'
#
loop_
_entity.id
_entity.type
_entity.pdbx_description
1 polymer ?
#
loop_
_entity_poly.entity_id
_entity_poly.type
_entity_poly.pdbx_seq_one_letter_code
_entity_poly.pdbx_strand_id
1 'polypeptide(L)' 'MYFLDTNICAYFISRRYPAVTARFRAVEPHELAISALALDAVLVTHNTREFERIDGLKLENWAA' A
#
# COMPACT_ATOMS: atom_id res chain seq x y z
N MET A 1 17.22 -2.11 0.84
CA MET A 1 15.99 -2.53 1.54
C MET A 1 15.07 -1.32 1.68
N TYR A 2 13.89 -1.36 1.06
CA TYR A 2 12.87 -0.32 1.04
C TYR A 2 11.63 -0.83 1.78
N PHE A 3 11.09 -0.01 2.68
CA PHE A 3 9.84 -0.31 3.37
C PHE A 3 8.71 0.45 2.68
N LEU A 4 7.84 -0.29 2.00
CA LEU A 4 6.70 0.25 1.29
C LEU A 4 5.54 0.42 2.27
N ASP A 5 5.11 1.66 2.43
CA ASP A 5 3.88 1.96 3.15
C ASP A 5 2.65 1.55 2.33
N THR A 6 1.47 1.61 2.94
CA THR A 6 0.23 1.19 2.29
C THR A 6 -0.14 2.08 1.10
N ASN A 7 0.28 3.36 1.09
CA ASN A 7 0.04 4.29 -0.02
C ASN A 7 0.80 3.90 -1.28
N ILE A 8 2.10 3.62 -1.14
CA ILE A 8 2.95 3.20 -2.27
C ILE A 8 2.45 1.87 -2.84
N CYS A 9 1.97 0.95 -1.99
CA CYS A 9 1.34 -0.30 -2.44
C CYS A 9 0.05 -0.04 -3.23
N ALA A 10 -0.81 0.85 -2.74
CA ALA A 10 -2.03 1.26 -3.44
C ALA A 10 -1.73 1.92 -4.80
N TYR A 11 -0.66 2.71 -4.90
CA TYR A 11 -0.23 3.37 -6.13
C TYR A 11 0.30 2.39 -7.17
N PHE A 12 1.04 1.37 -6.73
CA PHE A 12 1.48 0.28 -7.59
C PHE A 12 0.28 -0.52 -8.14
N ILE A 13 -0.63 -0.98 -7.26
CA ILE A 13 -1.79 -1.79 -7.64
C ILE A 13 -2.71 -1.04 -8.62
N SER A 14 -2.97 0.24 -8.34
CA SER A 14 -3.84 1.07 -9.18
C SER A 14 -3.22 1.48 -10.53
N ARG A 15 -1.90 1.27 -10.73
CA ARG A 15 -1.13 1.69 -11.92
C ARG A 15 -1.27 3.17 -12.30
N ARG A 16 -1.79 4.00 -11.40
CA ARG A 16 -2.08 5.43 -11.63
C ARG A 16 -0.81 6.28 -11.71
N TYR A 17 0.30 5.80 -11.15
CA TYR A 17 1.58 6.49 -11.11
C TYR A 17 2.65 5.67 -11.84
N PRO A 18 2.90 5.95 -13.14
CA PRO A 18 3.85 5.19 -13.95
C PRO A 18 5.26 5.13 -13.35
N ALA A 19 5.69 6.20 -12.68
CA ALA A 19 6.98 6.27 -12.00
C ALA A 19 7.10 5.25 -10.85
N VAL A 20 6.03 5.03 -10.08
CA VAL A 20 6.00 4.04 -8.99
C VAL A 20 6.09 2.63 -9.56
N THR A 21 5.32 2.34 -10.62
CA THR A 21 5.37 1.05 -11.33
C THR A 21 6.75 0.77 -11.92
N ALA A 22 7.37 1.77 -12.56
CA ALA A 22 8.70 1.65 -13.12
C ALA A 22 9.75 1.38 -12.03
N ARG A 23 9.67 2.09 -10.90
CA ARG A 23 10.59 1.87 -9.77
C ARG A 23 10.40 0.51 -9.11
N PHE A 24 9.16 0.06 -8.92
CA PHE A 24 8.85 -1.25 -8.35
C PHE A 24 9.40 -2.39 -9.22
N ARG A 25 9.32 -2.26 -10.55
CA ARG A 25 9.89 -3.25 -11.50
C ARG A 25 11.41 -3.23 -11.59
N ALA A 26 12.05 -2.17 -11.14
CA ALA A 26 13.51 -1.98 -11.22
C ALA A 26 14.24 -2.34 -9.92
N VAL A 27 13.53 -2.84 -8.91
CA VAL A 27 14.08 -3.25 -7.61
C VAL A 27 13.84 -4.73 -7.42
N GLU A 28 14.83 -5.44 -6.87
CA GLU A 28 14.70 -6.87 -6.63
C GLU A 28 13.71 -7.14 -5.49
N PRO A 29 12.86 -8.18 -5.58
CA PRO A 29 11.82 -8.45 -4.57
C PRO A 29 12.35 -8.59 -3.14
N HIS A 30 13.55 -9.13 -2.95
CA HIS A 30 14.18 -9.29 -1.63
C HIS A 30 14.60 -7.95 -1.00
N GLU A 31 14.65 -6.88 -1.79
CA GLU A 31 14.93 -5.53 -1.31
C GLU A 31 13.66 -4.78 -0.89
N LEU A 32 12.48 -5.37 -1.03
CA LEU A 32 11.19 -4.74 -0.69
C LEU A 32 10.57 -5.40 0.56
N ALA A 33 10.14 -4.58 1.50
CA ALA A 33 9.29 -4.97 2.62
C ALA A 33 7.98 -4.19 2.54
N ILE A 34 6.84 -4.79 2.93
CA ILE A 34 5.51 -4.25 2.65
C ILE A 34 4.68 -4.15 3.95
N SER A 35 4.00 -3.02 4.16
CA SER A 35 3.09 -2.80 5.29
C SER A 35 1.70 -3.45 5.10
N ALA A 36 1.12 -3.93 6.21
CA ALA A 36 -0.26 -4.39 6.51
C ALA A 36 -1.02 -5.26 5.48
N LEU A 37 -1.14 -4.85 4.22
CA LEU A 37 -1.85 -5.58 3.16
C LEU A 37 -1.18 -6.93 2.85
N ALA A 38 0.15 -7.01 2.95
CA ALA A 38 0.90 -8.26 2.76
C ALA A 38 0.78 -9.24 3.94
N LEU A 39 0.25 -8.80 5.09
CA LEU A 39 0.14 -9.57 6.33
C LEU A 39 -1.32 -9.88 6.71
N ASP A 40 -2.30 -9.57 5.86
CA ASP A 40 -3.74 -9.63 6.17
C ASP A 40 -4.12 -8.83 7.45
N ALA A 41 -3.39 -7.75 7.73
CA ALA A 41 -3.56 -6.91 8.90
C ALA A 41 -4.52 -5.73 8.66
N VAL A 42 -5.06 -5.16 9.73
CA VAL A 42 -5.95 -3.98 9.69
C VAL A 42 -5.12 -2.70 9.55
N LEU A 43 -5.45 -1.87 8.55
CA LEU A 43 -4.86 -0.54 8.40
C LEU A 43 -5.67 0.49 9.21
N VAL A 44 -5.06 1.02 10.26
CA VAL A 44 -5.60 2.16 11.01
C VAL A 44 -5.18 3.45 10.32
N THR A 45 -6.14 4.23 9.83
CA THR A 45 -5.89 5.51 9.15
C THR A 45 -7.08 6.46 9.27
N HIS A 46 -6.80 7.76 9.35
CA HIS A 46 -7.82 8.81 9.30
C HIS A 46 -8.27 9.14 7.87
N ASN A 47 -7.51 8.70 6.85
CA ASN A 47 -7.85 8.95 5.44
C ASN A 47 -8.46 7.70 4.77
N THR A 48 -9.48 7.11 5.39
CA THR A 48 -10.11 5.85 4.93
C THR A 48 -10.59 5.92 3.47
N ARG A 49 -11.03 7.11 3.01
CA ARG A 49 -11.48 7.36 1.64
C ARG A 49 -10.44 7.07 0.56
N GLU A 50 -9.14 7.17 0.90
CA GLU A 50 -8.08 6.85 -0.05
C GLU A 50 -7.89 5.33 -0.21
N PHE A 51 -8.37 4.53 0.74
CA PHE A 51 -8.08 3.10 0.80
C PHE A 51 -9.31 2.21 0.68
N GLU A 52 -10.52 2.76 0.87
CA GLU A 52 -11.79 2.03 0.77
C GLU A 52 -12.02 1.37 -0.60
N ARG A 53 -11.34 1.86 -1.65
CA ARG A 53 -11.39 1.32 -3.01
C ARG A 53 -10.55 0.04 -3.23
N ILE A 54 -9.85 -0.45 -2.20
CA ILE A 54 -8.96 -1.60 -2.30
C ILE A 54 -9.68 -2.84 -1.76
N ASP A 55 -10.06 -3.75 -2.65
CA ASP A 55 -10.73 -4.98 -2.29
C ASP A 55 -9.87 -5.83 -1.33
N GLY A 56 -10.48 -6.27 -0.22
CA GLY A 56 -9.84 -7.11 0.79
C GLY A 56 -9.00 -6.36 1.83
N LEU A 57 -8.84 -5.04 1.73
CA LEU A 57 -8.14 -4.25 2.74
C LEU A 57 -9.05 -3.92 3.93
N LYS A 58 -8.70 -4.41 5.11
CA LYS A 58 -9.39 -4.09 6.37
C LYS A 58 -8.96 -2.70 6.86
N LEU A 59 -9.93 -1.83 7.17
CA LEU A 59 -9.69 -0.44 7.58
C LEU A 59 -10.31 -0.13 8.94
N GLU A 60 -9.62 0.68 9.74
CA GLU A 60 -10.15 1.30 10.96
C GLU A 60 -9.80 2.79 11.00
N ASN A 61 -10.70 3.62 11.55
CA ASN A 61 -10.43 5.02 11.88
C ASN A 61 -10.67 5.24 13.37
N TRP A 62 -9.62 5.57 14.12
CA TRP A 62 -9.68 5.77 15.57
C TRP A 62 -9.93 7.22 15.99
N ALA A 63 -9.89 8.16 15.06
CA ALA A 63 -10.19 9.58 15.31
C ALA A 63 -11.62 9.95 14.87
N ALA A 64 -12.44 8.95 14.56
CA ALA A 64 -13.87 9.08 14.31
C ALA A 64 -14.68 9.17 15.60
#